data_AF-F0P1Y5-F1
#
_entry.id   AF-F0P1Y5-F1
#
_cell.length_a   1.000
_cell.length_b   1.000
_cell.length_c   1.000
_cell.angle_alpha   90.00
_cell.angle_beta   90.00
_cell.angle_gamma   90.00
#
_symmetry.space_group_name_H-M   'P 1'
#
loop_
_entity.id
_entity.type
_entity.pdbx_description
1 polymer ?
#
loop_
_entity_poly.entity_id
_entity_poly.type
_entity_poly.pdbx_seq_one_letter_code
_entity_poly.pdbx_strand_id
1 'polypeptide(L)'
;MTNPPSILKKVLVHTAFLSTALLLFYWAAGQISIGYALPCPFHSLTGLWCPGCGGQRALFLLLQGDVVASFRSNIFLIPIIVFLFYWYVDWVEQTFFEQRKKLYTNHTTNYFRLILWIVLIYFVLRNLPFFPFTYLAPPVK
;
A
#
# COMPACT_ATOMS: atom_id res chain seq x y z
N MET A 1 19.62 -24.65 29.16
CA MET A 1 18.77 -23.68 28.41
C MET A 1 18.60 -24.23 27.00
N THR A 2 17.51 -24.95 26.73
CA THR A 2 17.26 -25.56 25.43
C THR A 2 16.85 -24.46 24.45
N ASN A 3 17.60 -24.31 23.35
CA ASN A 3 17.19 -23.43 22.25
C ASN A 3 15.82 -23.92 21.73
N PRO A 4 14.82 -23.03 21.57
CA PRO A 4 13.52 -23.46 21.04
C PRO A 4 13.71 -24.02 19.63
N PRO A 5 12.90 -25.01 19.22
CA PRO A 5 13.00 -25.59 17.89
C PRO A 5 12.84 -24.50 16.82
N SER A 6 13.52 -24.64 15.68
CA SER A 6 13.54 -23.64 14.60
C SER A 6 12.14 -23.20 14.17
N ILE A 7 11.15 -24.10 14.25
CA ILE A 7 9.74 -23.85 13.96
C ILE A 7 9.10 -22.90 14.98
N LEU A 8 9.37 -23.06 16.28
CA LEU A 8 8.80 -22.21 17.33
C LEU A 8 9.29 -20.76 17.19
N LYS A 9 10.57 -20.55 16.82
CA LYS A 9 11.10 -19.22 16.50
C LYS A 9 10.39 -18.61 15.27
N LYS A 10 10.18 -19.38 14.20
CA LYS A 10 9.46 -18.92 12.99
C LYS A 10 8.02 -18.50 13.30
N VAL A 11 7.30 -19.30 14.08
CA VAL A 11 5.92 -19.00 14.51
C VAL A 11 5.86 -17.73 15.35
N LEU A 12 6.74 -17.59 16.35
CA LEU A 12 6.78 -16.39 17.20
C LEU A 12 7.04 -15.10 16.40
N VAL A 13 7.91 -15.15 15.39
CA VAL A 13 8.19 -13.99 14.53
C VAL A 13 6.96 -13.61 13.69
N HIS A 14 6.26 -14.59 13.10
CA HIS A 14 5.07 -14.31 12.30
C HIS A 14 3.90 -13.80 13.14
N THR A 15 3.66 -14.37 14.31
CA THR A 15 2.59 -13.91 15.21
C THR A 15 2.90 -12.52 15.76
N ALA A 16 4.16 -12.22 16.09
CA ALA A 16 4.59 -10.87 16.48
C ALA A 16 4.42 -9.86 15.33
N PHE A 17 4.78 -10.23 14.09
CA PHE A 17 4.60 -9.37 12.93
C PHE A 17 3.12 -9.08 12.65
N LEU A 18 2.28 -10.12 12.61
CA LEU A 18 0.84 -10.00 12.36
C LEU A 18 0.14 -9.19 13.45
N SER A 19 0.44 -9.44 14.72
CA SER A 19 -0.15 -8.70 15.83
C SER A 19 0.25 -7.22 15.79
N THR A 20 1.52 -6.91 15.50
CA THR A 20 1.99 -5.53 15.33
C THR A 20 1.30 -4.85 14.15
N ALA A 21 1.22 -5.51 13.00
CA ALA A 21 0.54 -4.99 11.82
C ALA A 21 -0.96 -4.73 12.09
N LEU A 22 -1.62 -5.64 12.81
CA LEU A 22 -3.01 -5.51 13.20
C LEU A 22 -3.24 -4.35 14.17
N LEU A 23 -2.37 -4.17 15.17
CA LEU A 23 -2.44 -3.04 16.10
C LEU A 23 -2.24 -1.71 15.38
N LEU A 24 -1.24 -1.61 14.49
CA LEU A 24 -1.02 -0.43 13.67
C LEU A 24 -2.20 -0.14 12.75
N PHE A 25 -2.80 -1.19 12.18
CA PHE A 25 -3.98 -1.08 11.35
C PHE A 25 -5.18 -0.55 12.13
N TYR A 26 -5.48 -1.10 13.31
CA TYR A 26 -6.59 -0.60 14.14
C TYR A 26 -6.35 0.83 14.61
N TRP A 27 -5.11 1.15 14.99
CA TRP A 27 -4.75 2.51 15.38
C TRP A 27 -4.94 3.48 14.20
N ALA A 28 -4.42 3.15 13.02
CA ALA A 28 -4.57 3.98 11.82
C ALA A 28 -6.03 4.09 11.36
N ALA A 29 -6.78 2.98 11.38
CA ALA A 29 -8.20 2.97 11.03
C ALA A 29 -9.03 3.81 12.02
N GLY A 30 -8.69 3.77 13.31
CA GLY A 30 -9.26 4.63 14.34
C GLY A 30 -8.98 6.11 14.07
N GLN A 31 -7.74 6.48 13.76
CA GLN A 31 -7.41 7.88 13.43
C GLN A 31 -8.20 8.40 12.23
N ILE A 32 -8.36 7.57 11.19
CA ILE A 32 -9.09 7.98 10.00
C ILE A 32 -10.61 8.03 10.25
N SER A 33 -11.16 7.15 11.09
CA SER A 33 -12.59 7.14 11.41
C SER A 33 -13.05 8.32 12.26
N ILE A 34 -12.15 8.92 13.04
CA ILE A 34 -12.43 10.13 13.85
C ILE A 34 -12.30 11.42 12.99
N GLY A 35 -12.02 11.30 11.69
CA GLY A 35 -11.95 12.44 10.76
C GLY A 35 -10.59 13.14 10.68
N TYR A 36 -9.56 12.61 11.34
CA TYR A 36 -8.18 13.12 11.24
C TYR A 36 -7.47 12.54 10.01
N ALA A 37 -7.89 12.94 8.81
CA ALA A 37 -7.06 12.76 7.62
C ALA A 37 -5.94 13.81 7.64
N LEU A 38 -4.69 13.37 7.71
CA LEU A 38 -3.56 14.30 7.72
C LEU A 38 -3.49 15.00 6.36
N PRO A 39 -3.48 16.35 6.31
CA PRO A 39 -3.32 17.06 5.06
C PRO A 39 -1.96 16.69 4.44
N CYS A 40 -1.94 16.46 3.12
CA CYS A 40 -0.72 16.09 2.44
C CYS A 40 0.26 17.28 2.41
N PRO A 41 1.44 17.20 3.06
CA PRO A 41 2.36 18.33 3.13
C PRO A 41 2.85 18.77 1.75
N PHE A 42 3.02 17.82 0.82
CA PHE A 42 3.39 18.12 -0.56
C PHE A 42 2.34 18.98 -1.26
N HIS A 43 1.06 18.66 -1.09
CA HIS A 43 -0.03 19.46 -1.66
C HIS A 43 -0.12 20.83 -0.99
N SER A 44 0.02 20.89 0.33
CA SER A 44 0.03 22.17 1.06
C SER A 44 1.16 23.11 0.64
N LEU A 45 2.32 22.57 0.24
CA LEU A 45 3.48 23.36 -0.18
C LEU A 45 3.47 23.73 -1.66
N THR A 46 3.00 22.83 -2.54
CA THR A 46 3.13 22.98 -4.00
C THR A 46 1.82 23.26 -4.72
N GLY A 47 0.68 23.00 -4.07
CA GLY A 47 -0.64 22.96 -4.70
C GLY A 47 -0.86 21.75 -5.62
N LEU A 48 0.15 20.89 -5.84
CA LEU A 48 0.07 19.74 -6.72
C LEU A 48 -0.32 18.47 -5.95
N TRP A 49 -1.04 17.57 -6.62
CA TRP A 49 -1.41 16.27 -6.11
C TRP A 49 -0.33 15.24 -6.45
N CYS A 50 0.39 14.75 -5.43
CA CYS A 50 1.34 13.65 -5.63
C CYS A 50 0.62 12.30 -5.85
N PRO A 51 1.31 11.28 -6.37
CA PRO A 51 0.72 9.95 -6.60
C PRO A 51 0.13 9.31 -5.33
N GLY A 52 0.67 9.65 -4.16
CA GLY A 52 0.19 9.17 -2.86
C GLY A 52 -0.97 9.97 -2.26
N CYS A 53 -1.35 11.13 -2.83
CA CYS A 53 -2.45 11.93 -2.31
C CYS A 53 -3.76 11.12 -2.31
N GLY A 54 -4.55 11.28 -1.25
CA GLY A 54 -5.80 10.55 -1.06
C GLY A 54 -5.65 9.11 -0.57
N GLY A 55 -4.44 8.61 -0.29
CA GLY A 55 -4.20 7.23 0.14
C GLY A 55 -4.89 6.87 1.46
N GLN A 56 -4.85 7.75 2.47
CA GLN A 56 -5.55 7.54 3.75
C GLN A 56 -7.07 7.44 3.56
N ARG A 57 -7.65 8.35 2.77
CA ARG A 57 -9.07 8.34 2.40
C ARG A 57 -9.45 7.09 1.63
N ALA A 58 -8.61 6.69 0.67
CA ALA A 58 -8.80 5.48 -0.11
C ALA A 58 -8.82 4.23 0.80
N LEU A 59 -7.91 4.16 1.78
CA LEU A 59 -7.87 3.05 2.71
C LEU A 59 -9.13 3.01 3.56
N PHE A 60 -9.55 4.15 4.11
CA PHE A 60 -10.77 4.23 4.90
C PHE A 60 -12.03 3.84 4.13
N LEU A 61 -12.20 4.33 2.91
CA LEU A 61 -13.33 3.95 2.05
C LEU A 61 -13.30 2.46 1.73
N LEU A 62 -12.10 1.88 1.51
CA LEU A 62 -11.95 0.44 1.30
C LEU A 62 -12.39 -0.34 2.54
N LEU A 63 -12.07 0.14 3.74
CA LEU A 63 -12.48 -0.47 5.01
C LEU A 63 -13.98 -0.36 5.29
N GLN A 64 -14.63 0.66 4.75
CA GLN A 64 -16.08 0.79 4.76
C GLN A 64 -16.77 -0.10 3.71
N GLY A 65 -16.00 -0.75 2.82
CA GLY A 65 -16.52 -1.56 1.72
C GLY A 65 -16.80 -0.77 0.44
N ASP A 66 -16.52 0.53 0.39
CA ASP A 66 -16.68 1.35 -0.81
C ASP A 66 -15.42 1.30 -1.68
N VAL A 67 -15.32 0.22 -2.46
CA VAL A 67 -14.20 -0.04 -3.38
C VAL A 67 -14.12 1.03 -4.48
N VAL A 68 -15.26 1.51 -4.97
CA VAL A 68 -15.31 2.48 -6.09
C VAL A 68 -14.80 3.84 -5.62
N ALA A 69 -15.26 4.33 -4.47
CA ALA A 69 -14.78 5.59 -3.91
C ALA A 69 -13.32 5.48 -3.43
N SER A 70 -12.89 4.29 -2.98
CA SER A 70 -11.49 4.01 -2.67
C SER A 70 -10.58 4.22 -3.89
N PHE A 71 -10.91 3.57 -5.02
CA PHE A 71 -10.18 3.71 -6.27
C PHE A 71 -10.13 5.16 -6.77
N ARG A 72 -11.24 5.89 -6.67
CA ARG A 72 -11.31 7.31 -7.03
C ARG A 72 -10.43 8.19 -6.14
N SER A 73 -10.25 7.79 -4.87
CA SER A 73 -9.40 8.53 -3.93
C SER A 73 -7.91 8.28 -4.20
N ASN A 74 -7.53 7.03 -4.47
CA ASN A 74 -6.16 6.70 -4.89
C ASN A 74 -6.13 5.38 -5.68
N ILE A 75 -5.72 5.45 -6.94
CA ILE A 75 -5.69 4.28 -7.84
C ILE A 75 -4.60 3.27 -7.49
N PHE A 76 -3.52 3.70 -6.83
CA PHE A 76 -2.38 2.84 -6.51
C PHE A 76 -2.58 2.02 -5.23
N LEU A 77 -3.49 2.42 -4.36
CA LEU A 77 -3.68 1.77 -3.06
C LEU A 77 -3.96 0.27 -3.22
N ILE A 78 -4.94 -0.11 -4.05
CA ILE A 78 -5.37 -1.50 -4.20
C ILE A 78 -4.28 -2.37 -4.83
N PRO A 79 -3.62 -1.98 -5.94
CA PRO A 79 -2.46 -2.68 -6.46
C PRO A 79 -1.36 -2.88 -5.42
N ILE A 80 -1.07 -1.86 -4.59
CA ILE A 80 -0.07 -1.95 -3.51
C ILE A 80 -0.51 -2.98 -2.48
N ILE A 81 -1.78 -2.97 -2.03
CA ILE A 81 -2.31 -3.95 -1.07
C ILE A 81 -2.20 -5.37 -1.63
N VAL A 82 -2.59 -5.60 -2.89
CA VAL A 82 -2.51 -6.91 -3.53
C VAL A 82 -1.07 -7.38 -3.65
N PHE A 83 -0.15 -6.50 -4.04
CA PHE A 83 1.27 -6.81 -4.13
C PHE A 83 1.86 -7.17 -2.76
N LEU A 84 1.57 -6.38 -1.73
CA LEU A 84 2.02 -6.64 -0.35
C LEU A 84 1.45 -7.96 0.18
N PHE A 85 0.19 -8.27 -0.12
CA PHE A 85 -0.42 -9.54 0.24
C PHE A 85 0.28 -10.72 -0.42
N TYR A 86 0.53 -10.65 -1.73
CA TYR A 86 1.25 -11.69 -2.45
C TYR A 86 2.67 -11.88 -1.89
N TRP A 87 3.39 -10.78 -1.68
CA TRP A 87 4.74 -10.81 -1.12
C TRP A 87 4.76 -11.40 0.30
N TYR A 88 3.76 -11.08 1.12
CA TYR A 88 3.60 -11.66 2.45
C TYR A 88 3.37 -13.18 2.38
N VAL A 89 2.48 -13.66 1.50
CA VAL A 89 2.23 -15.10 1.31
C VAL A 89 3.50 -15.82 0.86
N ASP A 90 4.21 -15.28 -0.13
CA ASP A 90 5.46 -15.85 -0.62
C ASP A 90 6.53 -15.91 0.49
N TRP A 91 6.63 -14.87 1.32
CA TRP A 91 7.52 -14.85 2.47
C TRP A 91 7.16 -15.90 3.54
N VAL A 92 5.86 -16.08 3.83
CA VAL A 92 5.37 -17.11 4.74
C VAL A 92 5.71 -18.51 4.19
N GLU A 93 5.43 -18.75 2.91
CA GLU A 93 5.73 -20.02 2.25
C GLU A 93 7.23 -20.34 2.30
N GLN A 94 8.10 -19.39 1.98
CA GLN A 94 9.56 -19.58 2.06
C GLN A 94 10.04 -19.84 3.49
N THR A 95 9.37 -19.25 4.49
CA THR A 95 9.74 -19.43 5.90
C THR A 95 9.38 -20.83 6.40
N PHE A 96 8.22 -21.37 6.02
CA PHE A 96 7.75 -22.68 6.49
C PHE A 96 8.11 -23.86 5.58
N PHE A 97 8.20 -23.63 4.28
CA PHE A 97 8.47 -24.66 3.28
C PHE A 97 9.82 -24.36 2.61
N GLU A 98 10.89 -24.98 3.12
CA GLU A 98 12.28 -24.79 2.68
C GLU A 98 12.56 -25.17 1.21
N GLN A 99 11.53 -25.56 0.43
CA GLN A 99 11.70 -26.16 -0.90
C GLN A 99 11.47 -25.22 -2.10
N ARG A 100 11.08 -23.95 -1.90
CA ARG A 100 10.92 -23.02 -3.02
C ARG A 100 12.27 -22.38 -3.36
N LYS A 101 12.90 -22.83 -4.45
CA LYS A 101 14.00 -22.09 -5.09
C LYS A 101 13.50 -20.69 -5.41
N LYS A 102 14.23 -19.65 -4.98
CA LYS A 102 13.99 -18.26 -5.39
C LYS A 102 13.94 -18.22 -6.92
N LEU A 103 12.77 -17.93 -7.48
CA LEU A 103 12.65 -17.48 -8.86
C LEU A 103 13.20 -16.05 -8.93
N TYR A 104 14.52 -15.93 -8.78
CA TYR A 104 15.21 -14.65 -8.89
C TYR A 104 15.47 -14.40 -10.37
N THR A 105 14.44 -13.94 -11.07
CA THR A 105 14.59 -13.54 -12.45
C THR A 105 15.19 -12.14 -12.48
N ASN A 106 16.29 -11.98 -13.22
CA ASN A 106 17.16 -10.79 -13.28
C ASN A 106 16.52 -9.59 -14.03
N HIS A 107 15.19 -9.40 -13.92
CA HIS A 107 14.42 -8.38 -14.63
C HIS A 107 14.04 -7.17 -13.75
N THR A 108 14.51 -7.13 -12.50
CA THR A 108 14.15 -6.12 -11.49
C THR A 108 14.35 -4.68 -11.98
N THR A 109 15.40 -4.42 -12.76
CA THR A 109 15.71 -3.07 -13.29
C THR A 109 14.71 -2.60 -14.35
N ASN A 110 14.15 -3.50 -15.17
CA ASN A 110 13.16 -3.11 -16.19
C ASN A 110 11.79 -2.84 -15.56
N TYR A 111 11.39 -3.66 -14.58
CA TYR A 111 10.14 -3.46 -13.86
C TYR A 111 10.14 -2.16 -13.05
N PHE A 112 11.25 -1.87 -12.35
CA PHE A 112 11.36 -0.62 -11.60
C PHE A 112 11.25 0.61 -12.51
N ARG A 113 11.92 0.59 -13.67
CA ARG A 113 11.82 1.66 -14.68
C ARG A 113 10.39 1.81 -15.20
N LEU A 114 9.71 0.71 -15.49
CA LEU A 114 8.31 0.74 -15.95
C LEU A 114 7.39 1.37 -14.89
N ILE A 115 7.49 0.94 -13.63
CA ILE A 115 6.69 1.48 -12.52
C ILE A 115 6.95 2.98 -12.35
N LEU A 116 8.22 3.40 -12.42
CA LEU A 116 8.60 4.81 -12.33
C LEU A 116 7.91 5.64 -13.43
N TRP A 117 7.97 5.18 -14.69
CA TRP A 117 7.29 5.85 -15.79
C TRP A 117 5.78 5.91 -15.59
N ILE A 118 5.14 4.83 -15.13
CA ILE A 118 3.70 4.81 -14.83
C ILE A 118 3.35 5.85 -13.76
N VAL A 119 4.13 5.92 -12.68
CA VAL A 119 3.92 6.86 -11.57
C VAL A 119 4.12 8.31 -12.03
N LEU A 120 5.13 8.59 -12.86
CA LEU A 120 5.37 9.92 -13.41
C LEU A 120 4.27 10.35 -14.38
N ILE A 121 3.85 9.46 -15.29
CA ILE A 121 2.73 9.73 -16.20
C ILE A 121 1.47 10.02 -15.38
N TYR A 122 1.16 9.17 -14.40
CA TYR A 122 0.01 9.41 -13.52
C TYR A 122 0.11 10.73 -12.76
N PHE A 123 1.29 11.08 -12.25
CA PHE A 123 1.51 12.37 -11.58
C PHE A 123 1.18 13.54 -12.49
N VAL A 124 1.67 13.52 -13.74
CA VAL A 124 1.36 14.59 -14.71
C VAL A 124 -0.13 14.60 -15.01
N LEU A 125 -0.71 13.46 -15.40
CA LEU A 125 -2.13 13.37 -15.77
C LEU A 125 -3.04 13.84 -14.62
N ARG A 126 -2.75 13.48 -13.37
CA ARG A 126 -3.57 13.84 -12.20
C ARG A 126 -3.62 15.35 -11.92
N ASN A 127 -2.64 16.11 -12.40
CA ASN A 127 -2.55 17.56 -12.18
C ASN A 127 -3.07 18.38 -13.37
N LEU A 128 -3.62 17.74 -14.41
CA LEU A 128 -4.18 18.45 -15.56
C LEU A 128 -5.61 18.95 -15.27
N PRO A 129 -5.92 20.24 -15.52
CA PRO A 129 -7.21 20.84 -15.16
C PRO A 129 -8.33 20.62 -16.19
N PHE A 130 -8.17 19.69 -17.13
CA PHE A 130 -9.14 19.43 -18.20
C PHE A 130 -9.73 18.03 -18.14
N PHE A 131 -10.96 17.89 -18.63
CA PHE A 131 -11.66 16.61 -18.72
C PHE A 131 -10.91 15.65 -19.67
N PRO A 132 -10.78 14.34 -19.35
CA PRO A 132 -11.33 13.61 -18.19
C PRO A 132 -10.40 13.56 -16.97
N PHE A 133 -9.23 14.20 -17.03
CA PHE A 133 -8.17 14.08 -16.02
C PHE A 133 -8.51 14.69 -14.66
N THR A 134 -9.49 15.59 -14.63
CA THR A 134 -10.08 16.12 -13.39
C THR A 134 -10.62 15.02 -12.46
N TYR A 135 -11.03 13.86 -12.98
CA TYR A 135 -11.46 12.72 -12.15
C TYR A 135 -10.32 12.00 -11.42
N LEU A 136 -9.08 12.18 -11.87
CA LEU A 136 -7.93 11.57 -11.22
C LEU A 136 -7.58 12.32 -9.93
N ALA A 137 -7.81 13.63 -9.88
CA ALA A 137 -7.60 14.41 -8.66
C ALA A 137 -8.48 13.87 -7.52
N PRO A 138 -7.92 13.71 -6.30
CA PRO A 138 -8.71 13.19 -5.19
C PRO A 138 -9.85 14.17 -4.88
N PRO A 139 -11.07 13.68 -4.63
CA PRO A 139 -12.18 14.55 -4.28
C PRO A 139 -11.87 15.24 -2.93
N VAL A 140 -11.77 16.56 -2.97
CA VAL A 140 -11.68 17.42 -1.78
C VAL A 140 -13.09 17.63 -1.24
N LYS A 141 -13.42 16.83 -0.21
CA LYS A 141 -14.49 17.08 0.75
C LYS A 141 -13.89 16.85 2.12
#